data_AF-K0N9Q2-F1
#
_entry.id   AF-K0N9Q2-F1
#
_cell.length_a   1.000
_cell.length_b   1.000
_cell.length_c   1.000
_cell.angle_alpha   90.00
_cell.angle_beta   90.00
_cell.angle_gamma   90.00
#
_symmetry.space_group_name_H-M   'P 1'
#
loop_
_entity.id
_entity.type
_entity.pdbx_description
1 polymer ?
#
loop_
_entity_poly.entity_id
_entity_poly.type
_entity_poly.pdbx_seq_one_letter_code
_entity_poly.pdbx_strand_id
1 'polypeptide(L)'
;MTFLQGKKGYLLSLNTPATDEADALQADVMRFMAILGFCLLVIFSLVQTLPVQKSDPRPDLVSTETLTNQIKALKNEIMDLKQKTQAIASIAVTIHKDLTKQKQIIQRIDDSKQELKKSEARLNSLKLEIRENQRALSMIQQDADKEKQNLDKIKAELDKIKQSLSQSDEKPSDNEVSDVESDTKEVGFSLHFKNDETLTRLVRQKKVTFYGIAGKKAWKVLYVKGTPVFKLTPIPTKYYEMMPSTVPSLFSMAFSRNVAAFGDHTVKWGVTLPESVGKQIAGIMENHKNGDMVIDDAGGVLLERIQK
;
A
#
# COMPACT_ATOMS: atom_id res chain seq x y z
N MET A 1 19.43 -58.11 -82.01
CA MET A 1 17.97 -58.28 -82.24
C MET A 1 17.28 -57.83 -80.95
N THR A 2 16.75 -56.61 -80.82
CA THR A 2 15.62 -55.93 -81.51
C THR A 2 14.24 -56.35 -80.97
N PHE A 3 13.54 -55.39 -80.32
CA PHE A 3 12.06 -55.15 -80.26
C PHE A 3 11.18 -56.20 -79.50
N LEU A 4 10.07 -55.93 -78.75
CA LEU A 4 9.11 -54.81 -78.63
C LEU A 4 8.18 -54.93 -77.37
N GLN A 5 7.74 -53.75 -76.86
CA GLN A 5 6.42 -53.28 -76.36
C GLN A 5 5.43 -54.18 -75.57
N GLY A 6 4.55 -53.65 -74.69
CA GLY A 6 4.04 -52.28 -74.47
C GLY A 6 3.41 -52.12 -73.06
N LYS A 7 3.33 -50.94 -72.42
CA LYS A 7 2.72 -49.63 -72.71
C LYS A 7 1.27 -49.51 -72.20
N LYS A 8 1.10 -48.76 -71.10
CA LYS A 8 0.03 -47.78 -70.73
C LYS A 8 0.25 -47.46 -69.23
N GLY A 9 0.50 -46.23 -68.76
CA GLY A 9 0.22 -44.91 -69.32
C GLY A 9 -0.76 -44.20 -68.38
N TYR A 10 -0.26 -43.74 -67.23
CA TYR A 10 -0.93 -42.76 -66.38
C TYR A 10 -0.95 -41.42 -67.12
N LEU A 11 -2.12 -40.78 -67.25
CA LEU A 11 -2.19 -39.34 -67.54
C LEU A 11 -3.21 -38.68 -66.61
N LEU A 12 -2.67 -37.71 -65.87
CA LEU A 12 -3.37 -36.69 -65.11
C LEU A 12 -4.27 -35.86 -66.03
N SER A 13 -5.54 -35.69 -65.64
CA SER A 13 -6.40 -34.64 -66.17
C SER A 13 -6.19 -33.40 -65.29
N LEU A 14 -5.66 -32.33 -65.88
CA LEU A 14 -5.49 -31.03 -65.25
C LEU A 14 -6.86 -30.36 -65.08
N ASN A 15 -7.20 -30.04 -63.83
CA ASN A 15 -8.35 -29.21 -63.49
C ASN A 15 -7.97 -27.73 -63.71
N THR A 16 -8.65 -27.06 -64.63
CA THR A 16 -8.49 -25.62 -64.92
C THR A 16 -9.32 -24.77 -63.94
N PRO A 17 -8.72 -23.85 -63.16
CA PRO A 17 -9.43 -22.99 -62.20
C PRO A 17 -10.19 -21.80 -62.83
N ALA A 18 -10.20 -21.66 -64.16
CA ALA A 18 -10.77 -20.49 -64.84
C ALA A 18 -12.30 -20.55 -65.05
N THR A 19 -12.92 -21.74 -64.97
CA THR A 19 -14.37 -21.90 -65.20
C THR A 19 -15.21 -21.62 -63.95
N ASP A 20 -14.70 -21.97 -62.77
CA ASP A 20 -15.44 -21.78 -61.50
C ASP A 20 -15.60 -20.30 -61.12
N GLU A 21 -14.61 -19.45 -61.41
CA GLU A 21 -14.72 -17.99 -61.21
C GLU A 21 -15.69 -17.34 -62.20
N ALA A 22 -15.72 -17.80 -63.45
CA ALA A 22 -16.66 -17.32 -64.45
C ALA A 22 -18.11 -17.69 -64.10
N ASP A 23 -18.33 -18.92 -63.63
CA ASP A 23 -19.64 -19.40 -63.20
C ASP A 23 -20.12 -18.72 -61.90
N ALA A 24 -19.20 -18.46 -60.97
CA ALA A 24 -19.48 -17.67 -59.76
C ALA A 24 -19.85 -16.23 -60.11
N LEU A 25 -19.12 -15.60 -61.04
CA LEU A 25 -19.39 -14.24 -61.51
C LEU A 25 -20.73 -14.18 -62.25
N GLN A 26 -21.05 -15.17 -63.07
CA GLN A 26 -22.32 -15.25 -63.80
C GLN A 26 -23.51 -15.43 -62.86
N ALA A 27 -23.37 -16.23 -61.80
CA ALA A 27 -24.40 -16.38 -60.77
C ALA A 27 -24.64 -15.07 -59.99
N ASP A 28 -23.58 -14.31 -59.71
CA ASP A 28 -23.69 -13.03 -59.00
C ASP A 28 -24.33 -11.93 -59.88
N VAL A 29 -24.00 -11.91 -61.18
CA VAL A 29 -24.63 -11.01 -62.16
C VAL A 29 -26.11 -11.32 -62.35
N MET A 30 -26.50 -12.61 -62.43
CA MET A 30 -27.92 -12.98 -62.50
C MET A 30 -28.69 -12.57 -61.24
N ARG A 31 -28.08 -12.71 -60.05
CA ARG A 31 -28.67 -12.27 -58.79
C ARG A 31 -28.81 -10.75 -58.73
N PHE A 32 -27.82 -10.00 -59.18
CA PHE A 32 -27.86 -8.54 -59.21
C PHE A 32 -28.96 -8.02 -60.14
N MET A 33 -29.13 -8.61 -61.33
CA MET A 33 -30.20 -8.23 -62.26
C MET A 33 -31.60 -8.53 -61.69
N ALA A 34 -31.76 -9.62 -60.95
CA ALA A 34 -33.03 -9.93 -60.28
C ALA A 34 -33.38 -8.89 -59.19
N ILE A 35 -32.39 -8.44 -58.42
CA ILE A 35 -32.57 -7.39 -57.39
C ILE A 35 -32.94 -6.06 -58.05
N LEU A 36 -32.29 -5.68 -59.15
CA LEU A 36 -32.64 -4.47 -59.90
C LEU A 36 -34.06 -4.53 -60.48
N GLY A 37 -34.45 -5.67 -61.06
CA GLY A 37 -35.81 -5.88 -61.57
C GLY A 37 -36.87 -5.74 -60.48
N PHE A 38 -36.63 -6.31 -59.29
CA PHE A 38 -37.53 -6.18 -58.15
C PHE A 38 -37.61 -4.74 -57.63
N CYS A 39 -36.49 -4.04 -57.50
CA CYS A 39 -36.45 -2.63 -57.10
C CYS A 39 -37.24 -1.74 -58.07
N LEU A 40 -37.11 -1.96 -59.38
CA LEU A 40 -37.88 -1.21 -60.37
C LEU A 40 -39.39 -1.50 -60.27
N LEU A 41 -39.78 -2.75 -60.03
CA LEU A 41 -41.19 -3.13 -59.87
C LEU A 41 -41.81 -2.42 -58.64
N VAL A 42 -41.08 -2.33 -57.53
CA VAL A 42 -41.51 -1.59 -56.32
C VAL A 42 -41.61 -0.08 -56.57
N ILE A 43 -40.69 0.50 -57.32
CA ILE A 43 -40.76 1.95 -57.65
C ILE A 43 -41.94 2.24 -58.57
N PHE A 44 -42.19 1.39 -59.58
CA PHE A 44 -43.33 1.56 -60.49
C PHE A 44 -44.67 1.39 -59.78
N SER A 45 -44.78 0.49 -58.80
CA SER A 45 -45.99 0.40 -57.97
C SER A 45 -46.18 1.64 -57.10
N LEU A 46 -45.09 2.22 -56.57
CA LEU A 46 -45.16 3.50 -55.84
C LEU A 46 -45.66 4.64 -56.73
N VAL A 47 -45.15 4.74 -57.96
CA VAL A 47 -45.51 5.82 -58.90
C VAL A 47 -46.98 5.72 -59.37
N GLN A 48 -47.55 4.51 -59.46
CA GLN A 48 -48.96 4.33 -59.83
C GLN A 48 -49.95 4.62 -58.68
N THR A 49 -49.48 4.76 -57.44
CA THR A 49 -50.34 5.09 -56.28
C THR A 49 -50.52 6.59 -56.03
N LEU A 50 -50.01 7.45 -56.91
CA LEU A 50 -50.31 8.88 -56.85
C LEU A 50 -51.58 9.17 -57.65
N PRO A 51 -52.76 9.34 -57.00
CA PRO A 51 -53.91 9.89 -57.71
C PRO A 51 -53.53 11.28 -58.20
N VAL A 52 -53.57 11.49 -59.52
CA VAL A 52 -53.51 12.84 -60.11
C VAL A 52 -54.83 13.52 -59.75
N GLN A 53 -54.86 14.07 -58.53
CA GLN A 53 -55.93 14.92 -58.05
C GLN A 53 -55.82 16.25 -58.82
N LYS A 54 -56.79 16.52 -59.70
CA LYS A 54 -56.94 17.84 -60.31
C LYS A 54 -57.15 18.85 -59.19
N SER A 55 -56.09 19.58 -58.85
CA SER A 55 -56.14 20.69 -57.90
C SER A 55 -56.95 21.84 -58.49
N ASP A 56 -58.04 22.21 -57.82
CA ASP A 56 -58.75 23.46 -57.99
C ASP A 56 -57.76 24.65 -57.83
N PRO A 57 -57.65 25.60 -58.78
CA PRO A 57 -56.63 26.66 -58.75
C PRO A 57 -57.05 27.86 -57.88
N ARG A 58 -57.73 27.61 -56.76
CA ARG A 58 -58.03 28.64 -55.77
C ARG A 58 -57.14 28.41 -54.56
N PRO A 59 -56.23 29.34 -54.21
CA PRO A 59 -55.48 29.21 -52.98
C PRO A 59 -56.48 29.29 -51.82
N ASP A 60 -56.63 28.20 -51.08
CA ASP A 60 -57.27 28.25 -49.76
C ASP A 60 -56.47 29.24 -48.92
N LEU A 61 -57.04 30.42 -48.71
CA LEU A 61 -56.46 31.46 -47.89
C LEU A 61 -56.49 30.95 -46.44
N VAL A 62 -55.42 30.28 -46.04
CA VAL A 62 -55.17 29.88 -44.65
C VAL A 62 -55.39 31.11 -43.79
N SER A 63 -56.36 31.03 -42.88
CA SER A 63 -56.73 32.17 -42.03
C SER A 63 -55.51 32.67 -41.24
N THR A 64 -55.42 33.98 -41.04
CA THR A 64 -54.34 34.57 -40.23
C THR A 64 -54.32 34.03 -38.79
N GLU A 65 -55.47 33.60 -38.28
CA GLU A 65 -55.62 32.96 -36.97
C GLU A 65 -54.95 31.57 -36.91
N THR A 66 -55.10 30.73 -37.94
CA THR A 66 -54.43 29.42 -37.98
C THR A 66 -52.92 29.57 -38.07
N LEU A 67 -52.42 30.55 -38.85
CA LEU A 67 -50.99 30.82 -38.97
C LEU A 67 -50.39 31.31 -37.64
N THR A 68 -51.07 32.22 -36.94
CA THR A 68 -50.61 32.74 -35.64
C THR A 68 -50.61 31.65 -34.56
N ASN A 69 -51.61 30.76 -34.56
CA ASN A 69 -51.64 29.60 -33.67
C ASN A 69 -50.50 28.61 -33.96
N GLN A 70 -50.19 28.34 -35.23
CA GLN A 70 -49.04 27.51 -35.62
C GLN A 70 -47.70 28.13 -35.21
N ILE A 71 -47.51 29.44 -35.41
CA ILE A 71 -46.30 30.15 -34.97
C ILE A 71 -46.13 30.05 -33.46
N LYS A 72 -47.21 30.18 -32.69
CA LYS A 72 -47.18 30.03 -31.22
C LYS A 72 -46.82 28.60 -30.80
N ALA A 73 -47.39 27.59 -31.46
CA ALA A 73 -47.08 26.19 -31.20
C ALA A 73 -45.61 25.87 -31.50
N LEU A 74 -45.10 26.27 -32.67
CA LEU A 74 -43.70 26.08 -33.07
C LEU A 74 -42.74 26.81 -32.13
N LYS A 75 -43.08 28.03 -31.69
CA LYS A 75 -42.27 28.77 -30.71
C LYS A 75 -42.16 28.02 -29.38
N ASN A 76 -43.25 27.43 -28.90
CA ASN A 76 -43.24 26.63 -27.68
C ASN A 76 -42.39 25.36 -27.84
N GLU A 77 -42.49 24.68 -28.99
CA GLU A 77 -41.69 23.49 -29.29
C GLU A 77 -40.20 23.81 -29.37
N ILE A 78 -39.82 24.91 -30.04
CA ILE A 78 -38.42 25.37 -30.08
C ILE A 78 -37.90 25.66 -28.66
N MET A 79 -38.72 26.24 -27.81
CA MET A 79 -38.35 26.55 -26.42
C MET A 79 -38.14 25.26 -25.61
N ASP A 80 -39.03 24.28 -25.74
CA ASP A 80 -38.91 22.96 -25.09
C ASP A 80 -37.67 22.19 -25.60
N LEU A 81 -37.45 22.15 -26.92
CA LEU A 81 -36.27 21.53 -27.52
C LEU A 81 -34.97 22.19 -27.06
N LYS A 82 -34.96 23.52 -26.92
CA LYS A 82 -33.80 24.25 -26.37
C LYS A 82 -33.54 23.87 -24.92
N GLN A 83 -34.59 23.78 -24.09
CA GLN A 83 -34.47 23.36 -22.70
C GLN A 83 -33.96 21.92 -22.58
N LYS A 84 -34.49 20.99 -23.38
CA LYS A 84 -34.03 19.60 -23.45
C LYS A 84 -32.56 19.51 -23.85
N THR A 85 -32.16 20.25 -24.88
CA THR A 85 -30.75 20.29 -25.32
C THR A 85 -29.82 20.80 -24.21
N GLN A 86 -30.23 21.83 -23.47
CA GLN A 86 -29.44 22.35 -22.34
C GLN A 86 -29.35 21.36 -21.18
N ALA A 87 -30.43 20.62 -20.90
CA ALA A 87 -30.43 19.55 -19.90
C ALA A 87 -29.51 18.39 -20.30
N ILE A 88 -29.52 17.98 -21.57
CA ILE A 88 -28.62 16.95 -22.08
C ILE A 88 -27.15 17.41 -21.96
N ALA A 89 -26.86 18.67 -22.28
CA ALA A 89 -25.51 19.22 -22.15
C ALA A 89 -25.00 19.20 -20.71
N SER A 90 -25.84 19.56 -19.73
CA SER A 90 -25.44 19.52 -18.31
C SER A 90 -25.23 18.10 -17.79
N ILE A 91 -26.05 17.14 -18.26
CA ILE A 91 -25.87 15.71 -17.97
C ILE A 91 -24.54 15.21 -18.56
N ALA A 92 -24.21 15.56 -19.81
CA ALA A 92 -22.97 15.16 -20.45
C ALA A 92 -21.73 15.66 -19.68
N VAL A 93 -21.75 16.90 -19.19
CA VAL A 93 -20.68 17.46 -18.34
C VAL A 93 -20.54 16.66 -17.04
N THR A 94 -21.66 16.29 -16.42
CA THR A 94 -21.66 15.51 -15.18
C THR A 94 -21.08 14.11 -15.40
N ILE A 95 -21.53 13.42 -16.46
CA ILE A 95 -21.00 12.11 -16.85
C ILE A 95 -19.49 12.18 -17.12
N HIS A 96 -19.01 13.21 -17.83
CA HIS A 96 -17.59 13.37 -18.11
C HIS A 96 -16.76 13.57 -16.83
N LYS A 97 -17.28 14.37 -15.89
CA LYS A 97 -16.66 14.58 -14.58
C LYS A 97 -16.54 13.27 -13.81
N ASP A 98 -17.60 12.47 -13.80
CA ASP A 98 -17.61 11.19 -13.07
C ASP A 98 -16.73 10.13 -13.75
N LEU A 99 -16.68 10.09 -15.08
CA LEU A 99 -15.76 9.24 -15.84
C LEU A 99 -14.29 9.58 -15.51
N THR A 100 -13.98 10.87 -15.36
CA THR A 100 -12.64 11.31 -15.00
C THR A 100 -12.28 10.89 -13.58
N LYS A 101 -13.21 11.02 -12.62
CA LYS A 101 -13.01 10.49 -11.25
C LYS A 101 -12.80 8.98 -11.27
N GLN A 102 -13.60 8.26 -12.06
CA GLN A 102 -13.48 6.80 -12.19
C GLN A 102 -12.10 6.41 -12.74
N LYS A 103 -11.60 7.11 -13.76
CA LYS A 103 -10.25 6.89 -14.31
C LYS A 103 -9.16 7.14 -13.27
N GLN A 104 -9.30 8.19 -12.45
CA GLN A 104 -8.37 8.46 -11.35
C GLN A 104 -8.39 7.36 -10.27
N ILE A 105 -9.56 6.79 -9.98
CA ILE A 105 -9.69 5.67 -9.03
C ILE A 105 -8.95 4.44 -9.57
N ILE A 106 -9.17 4.08 -10.84
CA ILE A 106 -8.49 2.95 -11.49
C ILE A 106 -6.97 3.13 -11.42
N GLN A 107 -6.47 4.33 -11.73
CA GLN A 107 -5.04 4.61 -11.64
C GLN A 107 -4.49 4.41 -10.22
N ARG A 108 -5.19 4.89 -9.19
CA ARG A 108 -4.78 4.68 -7.79
C ARG A 108 -4.78 3.22 -7.38
N ILE A 109 -5.71 2.42 -7.91
CA ILE A 109 -5.76 0.97 -7.67
C ILE A 109 -4.53 0.30 -8.29
N ASP A 110 -4.17 0.67 -9.53
CA ASP A 110 -2.99 0.13 -10.19
C ASP A 110 -1.69 0.50 -9.46
N ASP A 111 -1.55 1.76 -9.03
CA ASP A 111 -0.41 2.23 -8.23
C ASP A 111 -0.29 1.42 -6.92
N SER A 112 -1.41 1.27 -6.20
CA SER A 112 -1.46 0.49 -4.95
C SER A 112 -1.11 -0.98 -5.18
N LYS A 113 -1.55 -1.58 -6.29
CA LYS A 113 -1.22 -2.96 -6.66
C LYS A 113 0.27 -3.14 -6.95
N GLN A 114 0.89 -2.16 -7.61
CA GLN A 114 2.34 -2.18 -7.84
C GLN A 114 3.12 -2.03 -6.53
N GLU A 115 2.69 -1.16 -5.63
CA GLU A 115 3.29 -1.03 -4.30
C GLU A 115 3.18 -2.33 -3.50
N LEU A 116 2.02 -3.00 -3.55
CA LEU A 116 1.81 -4.27 -2.87
C LEU A 116 2.76 -5.34 -3.41
N LYS A 117 2.91 -5.45 -4.73
CA LYS A 117 3.88 -6.37 -5.37
C LYS A 117 5.33 -6.08 -4.94
N LYS A 118 5.72 -4.81 -4.85
CA LYS A 118 7.05 -4.41 -4.36
C LYS A 118 7.23 -4.77 -2.88
N SER A 119 6.20 -4.55 -2.07
CA SER A 119 6.22 -4.89 -0.64
C SER A 119 6.34 -6.40 -0.41
N GLU A 120 5.65 -7.20 -1.22
CA GLU A 120 5.70 -8.66 -1.18
C GLU A 120 7.10 -9.18 -1.56
N ALA A 121 7.71 -8.61 -2.60
CA ALA A 121 9.09 -8.94 -2.98
C ALA A 121 10.08 -8.64 -1.83
N ARG A 122 9.92 -7.50 -1.15
CA ARG A 122 10.74 -7.14 0.02
C ARG A 122 10.52 -8.06 1.21
N LEU A 123 9.28 -8.50 1.46
CA LEU A 123 9.00 -9.47 2.53
C LEU A 123 9.65 -10.82 2.23
N ASN A 124 9.61 -11.26 0.98
CA ASN A 124 10.25 -12.51 0.57
C ASN A 124 11.77 -12.46 0.70
N SER A 125 12.40 -11.33 0.34
CA SER A 125 13.84 -11.14 0.54
C SER A 125 14.22 -11.11 2.03
N LEU A 126 13.46 -10.36 2.85
CA LEU A 126 13.72 -10.28 4.29
C LEU A 126 13.52 -11.65 4.97
N LYS A 127 12.53 -12.43 4.54
CA LYS A 127 12.31 -13.79 5.03
C LYS A 127 13.49 -14.71 4.71
N LEU A 128 14.12 -14.54 3.55
CA LEU A 128 15.31 -15.29 3.18
C LEU A 128 16.50 -14.90 4.08
N GLU A 129 16.73 -13.60 4.23
CA GLU A 129 17.80 -13.05 5.08
C GLU A 129 17.66 -13.50 6.54
N ILE A 130 16.44 -13.51 7.10
CA ILE A 130 16.19 -14.03 8.45
C ILE A 130 16.57 -15.51 8.56
N ARG A 131 16.24 -16.34 7.56
CA ARG A 131 16.65 -17.76 7.59
C ARG A 131 18.16 -17.92 7.52
N GLU A 132 18.83 -17.11 6.71
CA GLU A 132 20.29 -17.14 6.59
C GLU A 132 20.96 -16.72 7.90
N ASN A 133 20.50 -15.62 8.50
CA ASN A 133 20.98 -15.16 9.80
C ASN A 133 20.72 -16.17 10.91
N GLN A 134 19.56 -16.84 10.91
CA GLN A 134 19.27 -17.92 11.85
C GLN A 134 20.26 -19.09 11.72
N ARG A 135 20.59 -19.49 10.49
CA ARG A 135 21.61 -20.53 10.25
C ARG A 135 22.99 -20.10 10.74
N ALA A 136 23.39 -18.86 10.44
CA ALA A 136 24.66 -18.32 10.91
C ALA A 136 24.75 -18.27 12.44
N LEU A 137 23.67 -17.87 13.13
CA LEU A 137 23.59 -17.89 14.59
C LEU A 137 23.76 -19.30 15.15
N SER A 138 23.12 -20.31 14.55
CA SER A 138 23.29 -21.70 14.98
C SER A 138 24.74 -22.20 14.82
N MET A 139 25.44 -21.80 13.75
CA MET A 139 26.85 -22.13 13.57
C MET A 139 27.74 -21.46 14.64
N ILE A 140 27.51 -20.17 14.90
CA ILE A 140 28.26 -19.42 15.92
C ILE A 140 28.03 -20.03 17.31
N GLN A 141 26.80 -20.42 17.64
CA GLN A 141 26.48 -21.08 18.91
C GLN A 141 27.23 -22.41 19.06
N GLN A 142 27.22 -23.23 18.02
CA GLN A 142 27.94 -24.50 18.03
C GLN A 142 29.46 -24.30 18.21
N ASP A 143 30.05 -23.30 17.57
CA ASP A 143 31.47 -23.01 17.71
C ASP A 143 31.81 -22.41 19.09
N ALA A 144 30.94 -21.56 19.64
CA ALA A 144 31.08 -21.07 21.01
C ALA A 144 31.02 -22.21 22.04
N ASP A 145 30.14 -23.20 21.83
CA ASP A 145 30.04 -24.38 22.70
C ASP A 145 31.30 -25.25 22.63
N LYS A 146 31.87 -25.45 21.43
CA LYS A 146 33.15 -26.17 21.27
C LYS A 146 34.29 -25.43 21.97
N GLU A 147 34.36 -24.12 21.82
CA GLU A 147 35.41 -23.32 22.45
C GLU A 147 35.28 -23.32 23.97
N LYS A 148 34.06 -23.26 24.50
CA LYS A 148 33.80 -23.43 25.93
C LYS A 148 34.28 -24.79 26.43
N GLN A 149 33.99 -25.88 25.70
CA GLN A 149 34.49 -27.21 26.05
C GLN A 149 36.02 -27.28 26.02
N ASN A 150 36.67 -26.59 25.08
CA ASN A 150 38.14 -26.49 25.03
C ASN A 150 38.69 -25.72 26.23
N LEU A 151 38.06 -24.59 26.61
CA LEU A 151 38.43 -23.83 27.81
C LEU A 151 38.27 -24.66 29.08
N ASP A 152 37.20 -25.44 29.20
CA ASP A 152 36.97 -26.32 30.36
C ASP A 152 38.04 -27.42 30.44
N LYS A 153 38.46 -27.99 29.30
CA LYS A 153 39.59 -28.94 29.24
C LYS A 153 40.91 -28.29 29.66
N ILE A 154 41.20 -27.09 29.14
CA ILE A 154 42.42 -26.35 29.50
C ILE A 154 42.43 -26.02 30.99
N LYS A 155 41.31 -25.60 31.57
CA LYS A 155 41.18 -25.39 33.02
C LYS A 155 41.42 -26.67 33.81
N ALA A 156 40.85 -27.80 33.40
CA ALA A 156 41.06 -29.08 34.07
C ALA A 156 42.53 -29.55 33.98
N GLU A 157 43.22 -29.29 32.86
CA GLU A 157 44.66 -29.56 32.74
C GLU A 157 45.48 -28.61 33.62
N LEU A 158 45.13 -27.32 33.67
CA LEU A 158 45.75 -26.33 34.54
C LEU A 158 45.61 -26.73 36.01
N ASP A 159 44.43 -27.19 36.42
CA ASP A 159 44.17 -27.66 37.78
C ASP A 159 45.00 -28.91 38.10
N LYS A 160 45.09 -29.87 37.17
CA LYS A 160 45.97 -31.04 37.34
C LYS A 160 47.44 -30.65 37.49
N ILE A 161 47.92 -29.71 36.67
CA ILE A 161 49.29 -29.19 36.75
C ILE A 161 49.52 -28.44 38.07
N LYS A 162 48.54 -27.64 38.50
CA LYS A 162 48.60 -26.92 39.78
C LYS A 162 48.60 -27.90 40.96
N GLN A 163 47.84 -28.99 40.87
CA GLN A 163 47.75 -30.02 41.90
C GLN A 163 49.04 -30.87 41.96
N SER A 164 49.68 -31.16 40.83
CA SER A 164 51.02 -31.77 40.81
C SER A 164 52.12 -30.83 41.30
N LEU A 165 52.00 -29.52 41.08
CA LEU A 165 52.86 -28.49 41.69
C LEU A 165 52.59 -28.29 43.19
N SER A 166 51.36 -28.55 43.65
CA SER A 166 50.94 -28.42 45.06
C SER A 166 51.18 -29.70 45.88
N GLN A 167 51.68 -30.78 45.27
CA GLN A 167 52.21 -31.94 46.02
C GLN A 167 53.61 -31.69 46.62
N SER A 168 54.10 -30.44 46.55
CA SER A 168 55.32 -30.02 47.24
C SER A 168 55.11 -29.10 48.45
N ASP A 169 53.88 -28.72 48.85
CA ASP A 169 53.65 -28.07 50.15
C ASP A 169 52.19 -28.22 50.64
N GLU A 170 52.04 -28.49 51.93
CA GLU A 170 50.79 -28.72 52.69
C GLU A 170 49.78 -27.53 52.67
N LYS A 171 48.51 -27.83 52.32
CA LYS A 171 47.18 -27.49 52.93
C LYS A 171 46.95 -26.16 53.73
N PRO A 172 45.68 -25.74 53.96
CA PRO A 172 44.56 -25.32 53.09
C PRO A 172 44.05 -23.87 53.39
N SER A 173 43.19 -23.30 52.55
CA SER A 173 42.16 -22.36 53.04
C SER A 173 40.98 -22.27 52.07
N ASP A 174 39.81 -22.49 52.64
CA ASP A 174 38.49 -22.24 52.06
C ASP A 174 38.35 -20.79 51.58
N ASN A 175 37.63 -20.60 50.47
CA ASN A 175 36.51 -19.67 50.42
C ASN A 175 35.73 -19.82 49.11
N GLU A 176 34.46 -20.16 49.29
CA GLU A 176 33.37 -20.11 48.32
C GLU A 176 33.30 -18.72 47.66
N VAL A 177 33.25 -18.70 46.33
CA VAL A 177 32.92 -17.48 45.58
C VAL A 177 31.41 -17.49 45.37
N SER A 178 30.73 -16.58 46.08
CA SER A 178 29.32 -16.31 45.87
C SER A 178 29.04 -15.86 44.45
N ASP A 179 28.04 -16.50 43.83
CA ASP A 179 27.29 -15.96 42.72
C ASP A 179 26.77 -14.57 43.07
N VAL A 180 27.20 -13.56 42.33
CA VAL A 180 26.55 -12.24 42.31
C VAL A 180 25.89 -12.10 40.95
N GLU A 181 24.63 -12.53 40.90
CA GLU A 181 23.67 -11.99 39.95
C GLU A 181 23.61 -10.46 40.17
N SER A 182 23.92 -9.73 39.10
CA SER A 182 23.89 -8.28 39.02
C SER A 182 22.45 -7.76 39.11
N ASP A 183 21.92 -7.62 40.33
CA ASP A 183 20.77 -6.77 40.62
C ASP A 183 21.26 -5.32 40.79
N THR A 184 21.50 -4.61 39.68
CA THR A 184 21.73 -3.16 39.72
C THR A 184 20.40 -2.48 40.01
N LYS A 185 20.04 -2.38 41.30
CA LYS A 185 19.05 -1.42 41.79
C LYS A 185 19.58 -0.02 41.56
N GLU A 186 19.28 0.56 40.40
CA GLU A 186 19.47 1.98 40.15
C GLU A 186 18.60 2.75 41.15
N VAL A 187 19.24 3.41 42.11
CA VAL A 187 18.57 4.32 43.05
C VAL A 187 18.17 5.56 42.25
N GLY A 188 16.91 5.63 41.83
CA GLY A 188 16.38 6.73 41.03
C GLY A 188 14.86 6.72 40.93
N PHE A 189 14.33 7.66 40.16
CA PHE A 189 12.92 7.70 39.80
C PHE A 189 12.72 7.09 38.42
N SER A 190 11.89 6.05 38.34
CA SER A 190 11.44 5.50 37.06
C SER A 190 10.16 6.22 36.64
N LEU A 191 10.06 6.58 35.36
CA LEU A 191 8.87 7.21 34.79
C LEU A 191 8.35 6.32 33.67
N HIS A 192 7.12 5.85 33.80
CA HIS A 192 6.47 5.08 32.75
C HIS A 192 5.03 5.56 32.52
N PHE A 193 4.49 5.22 31.35
CA PHE A 193 3.08 5.46 31.06
C PHE A 193 2.28 4.25 31.52
N LYS A 194 1.07 4.49 32.04
CA LYS A 194 0.16 3.43 32.49
C LYS A 194 0.02 2.27 31.50
N ASN A 195 0.02 2.58 30.20
CA ASN A 195 0.11 1.62 29.10
C ASN A 195 0.46 2.30 27.76
N ASP A 196 0.71 1.50 26.73
CA ASP A 196 1.02 1.96 25.37
C ASP A 196 -0.09 2.83 24.76
N GLU A 197 -1.36 2.53 25.07
CA GLU A 197 -2.51 3.29 24.59
C GLU A 197 -2.55 4.71 25.19
N THR A 198 -2.13 4.86 26.44
CA THR A 198 -2.03 6.14 27.16
C THR A 198 -1.05 7.04 26.45
N LEU A 199 0.16 6.56 26.18
CA LEU A 199 1.17 7.32 25.43
C LEU A 199 0.65 7.69 24.04
N THR A 200 0.09 6.73 23.30
CA THR A 200 -0.43 6.96 21.95
C THR A 200 -1.49 8.06 21.94
N ARG A 201 -2.39 8.04 22.92
CA ARG A 201 -3.46 9.03 23.09
C ARG A 201 -2.90 10.40 23.45
N LEU A 202 -1.97 10.49 24.39
CA LEU A 202 -1.35 11.74 24.82
C LEU A 202 -0.55 12.40 23.68
N VAL A 203 0.13 11.60 22.84
CA VAL A 203 0.84 12.12 21.66
C VAL A 203 -0.15 12.59 20.59
N ARG A 204 -1.23 11.83 20.35
CA ARG A 204 -2.29 12.23 19.41
C ARG A 204 -3.00 13.52 19.84
N GLN A 205 -3.23 13.69 21.14
CA GLN A 205 -3.80 14.90 21.74
C GLN A 205 -2.80 16.07 21.83
N LYS A 206 -1.54 15.88 21.40
CA LYS A 206 -0.45 16.86 21.50
C LYS A 206 -0.12 17.29 22.93
N LYS A 207 -0.57 16.54 23.94
CA LYS A 207 -0.21 16.75 25.34
C LYS A 207 1.23 16.33 25.59
N VAL A 208 1.67 15.23 24.99
CA VAL A 208 3.06 14.78 25.03
C VAL A 208 3.63 14.87 23.63
N THR A 209 4.90 15.27 23.50
CA THR A 209 5.60 15.12 22.22
C THR A 209 6.59 13.98 22.32
N PHE A 210 6.52 13.06 21.35
CA PHE A 210 7.41 11.92 21.24
C PHE A 210 8.48 12.15 20.17
N TYR A 211 9.69 11.70 20.45
CA TYR A 211 10.88 11.86 19.62
C TYR A 211 11.61 10.53 19.47
N GLY A 212 12.08 10.25 18.25
CA GLY A 212 13.18 9.33 18.02
C GLY A 212 14.46 10.14 17.81
N ILE A 213 15.54 9.78 18.48
CA ILE A 213 16.83 10.48 18.45
C ILE A 213 17.88 9.48 17.97
N ALA A 214 18.61 9.82 16.91
CA ALA A 214 19.71 8.98 16.40
C ALA A 214 20.90 9.89 16.07
N GLY A 215 22.02 9.64 16.74
CA GLY A 215 23.21 10.48 16.65
C GLY A 215 22.93 11.94 17.01
N LYS A 216 23.12 12.86 16.06
CA LYS A 216 22.91 14.31 16.23
C LYS A 216 21.57 14.82 15.69
N LYS A 217 20.66 13.92 15.31
CA LYS A 217 19.37 14.25 14.71
C LYS A 217 18.23 13.74 15.57
N ALA A 218 17.13 14.49 15.60
CA ALA A 218 15.89 14.08 16.23
C ALA A 218 14.74 14.13 15.22
N TRP A 219 13.76 13.27 15.41
CA TRP A 219 12.53 13.26 14.64
C TRP A 219 11.34 13.28 15.59
N LYS A 220 10.48 14.29 15.42
CA LYS A 220 9.25 14.45 16.17
C LYS A 220 8.12 13.68 15.50
N VAL A 221 7.32 12.96 16.29
CA VAL A 221 6.07 12.36 15.82
C VAL A 221 5.02 13.42 15.57
N LEU A 222 4.39 13.34 14.41
CA LEU A 222 3.22 14.10 14.01
C LEU A 222 2.16 13.14 13.47
N TYR A 223 0.88 13.43 13.71
CA TYR A 223 -0.20 12.65 13.13
C TYR A 223 -0.71 13.32 11.85
N VAL A 224 -0.63 12.60 10.73
CA VAL A 224 -1.17 13.03 9.42
C VAL A 224 -2.24 12.03 9.00
N LYS A 225 -3.49 12.48 8.87
CA LYS A 225 -4.66 11.62 8.55
C LYS A 225 -4.80 10.39 9.48
N GLY A 226 -4.42 10.53 10.75
CA GLY A 226 -4.49 9.46 11.75
C GLY A 226 -3.26 8.54 11.81
N THR A 227 -2.30 8.69 10.89
CA THR A 227 -1.07 7.89 10.87
C THR A 227 0.09 8.68 11.49
N PRO A 228 0.91 8.07 12.36
CA PRO A 228 2.12 8.71 12.87
C PRO A 228 3.19 8.81 11.77
N VAL A 229 3.72 10.01 11.58
CA VAL A 229 4.78 10.36 10.64
C VAL A 229 5.88 11.09 11.41
N PHE A 230 7.13 10.76 11.12
CA PHE A 230 8.29 11.36 11.77
C PHE A 230 8.83 12.52 10.93
N LYS A 231 8.98 13.69 11.54
CA LYS A 231 9.55 14.89 10.90
C LYS A 231 10.85 15.28 11.58
N LEU A 232 11.89 15.49 10.79
CA LEU A 232 13.20 15.95 11.27
C LEU A 232 13.04 17.28 12.03
N THR A 233 13.66 17.35 13.20
CA THR A 233 13.57 18.47 14.14
C THR A 233 14.90 18.62 14.90
N PRO A 234 15.21 19.81 15.45
CA PRO A 234 16.28 19.96 16.43
C PRO A 234 16.03 19.07 17.66
N ILE A 235 17.11 18.58 18.27
CA ILE A 235 17.05 17.82 19.53
C ILE A 235 16.47 18.73 20.63
N PRO A 236 15.47 18.27 21.40
CA PRO A 236 14.90 19.06 22.49
C PRO A 236 15.93 19.30 23.59
N THR A 237 15.91 20.50 24.18
CA THR A 237 16.80 20.89 25.30
C THR A 237 16.50 20.13 26.59
N LYS A 238 15.25 19.70 26.78
CA LYS A 238 14.80 18.87 27.90
C LYS A 238 13.89 17.78 27.38
N TYR A 239 14.19 16.52 27.69
CA TYR A 239 13.37 15.35 27.38
C TYR A 239 13.65 14.25 28.39
N TYR A 240 12.71 13.32 28.52
CA TYR A 240 12.85 12.12 29.32
C TYR A 240 13.11 10.95 28.38
N GLU A 241 14.20 10.22 28.61
CA GLU A 241 14.56 9.04 27.83
C GLU A 241 13.62 7.87 28.18
N MET A 242 13.21 7.12 27.17
CA MET A 242 12.36 5.95 27.31
C MET A 242 13.15 4.68 26.98
N MET A 243 12.90 3.62 27.74
CA MET A 243 13.43 2.30 27.41
C MET A 243 12.83 1.79 26.10
N PRO A 244 13.62 1.18 25.19
CA PRO A 244 13.12 0.67 23.91
C PRO A 244 11.95 -0.33 24.04
N SER A 245 11.91 -1.12 25.12
CA SER A 245 10.83 -2.06 25.42
C SER A 245 9.50 -1.42 25.78
N THR A 246 9.51 -0.16 26.23
CA THR A 246 8.33 0.61 26.64
C THR A 246 7.76 1.49 25.52
N VAL A 247 8.36 1.41 24.33
CA VAL A 247 7.94 2.18 23.17
C VAL A 247 6.90 1.38 22.39
N PRO A 248 5.68 1.93 22.19
CA PRO A 248 4.67 1.26 21.39
C PRO A 248 5.19 0.90 20.01
N SER A 249 4.92 -0.34 19.60
CA SER A 249 5.39 -0.89 18.31
C SER A 249 4.95 -0.04 17.11
N LEU A 250 3.81 0.64 17.22
CA LEU A 250 3.33 1.59 16.23
C LEU A 250 4.35 2.70 15.93
N PHE A 251 5.02 3.24 16.95
CA PHE A 251 5.99 4.32 16.79
C PHE A 251 7.33 3.81 16.28
N SER A 252 7.82 2.68 16.80
CA SER A 252 9.07 2.09 16.31
C SER A 252 8.96 1.67 14.85
N MET A 253 7.85 1.04 14.44
CA MET A 253 7.60 0.70 13.04
C MET A 253 7.47 1.93 12.13
N ALA A 254 6.75 2.97 12.57
CA ALA A 254 6.62 4.20 11.80
C ALA A 254 7.96 4.94 11.66
N PHE A 255 8.81 4.87 12.68
CA PHE A 255 10.16 5.42 12.64
C PHE A 255 11.03 4.66 11.63
N SER A 256 11.05 3.33 11.71
CA SER A 256 11.82 2.50 10.78
C SER A 256 11.42 2.72 9.33
N ARG A 257 10.12 2.88 9.03
CA ARG A 257 9.64 3.14 7.67
C ARG A 257 10.09 4.49 7.09
N ASN A 258 10.21 5.52 7.94
CA ASN A 258 10.45 6.90 7.49
C ASN A 258 11.91 7.34 7.67
N VAL A 259 12.68 6.68 8.54
CA VAL A 259 13.97 7.17 9.02
C VAL A 259 15.10 6.14 8.87
N ALA A 260 14.81 4.84 8.73
CA ALA A 260 15.85 3.78 8.64
C ALA A 260 16.71 3.80 7.37
N ALA A 261 16.59 4.81 6.51
CA ALA A 261 17.51 5.03 5.39
C ALA A 261 18.87 5.63 5.83
N PHE A 262 19.08 5.90 7.12
CA PHE A 262 20.26 6.63 7.62
C PHE A 262 20.97 5.93 8.80
N GLY A 263 21.65 4.82 8.53
CA GLY A 263 22.79 4.28 9.30
C GLY A 263 22.51 3.48 10.59
N ASP A 264 23.53 2.74 11.03
CA ASP A 264 23.57 1.81 12.19
C ASP A 264 23.48 2.49 13.57
N HIS A 265 22.82 3.63 13.67
CA HIS A 265 22.76 4.37 14.91
C HIS A 265 21.69 3.79 15.84
N THR A 266 22.10 3.43 17.06
CA THR A 266 21.19 3.06 18.15
C THR A 266 20.22 4.21 18.39
N VAL A 267 18.92 3.94 18.19
CA VAL A 267 17.86 4.93 18.36
C VAL A 267 17.55 5.06 19.83
N LYS A 268 17.66 6.28 20.35
CA LYS A 268 17.15 6.68 21.66
C LYS A 268 15.74 7.23 21.52
N TRP A 269 14.87 6.90 22.47
CA TRP A 269 13.49 7.34 22.47
C TRP A 269 13.29 8.37 23.57
N GLY A 270 12.57 9.44 23.27
CA GLY A 270 12.38 10.51 24.23
C GLY A 270 10.99 11.12 24.17
N VAL A 271 10.50 11.56 25.33
CA VAL A 271 9.27 12.34 25.43
C VAL A 271 9.52 13.69 26.08
N THR A 272 8.84 14.71 25.59
CA THR A 272 8.76 16.01 26.27
C THR A 272 7.38 16.13 26.89
N LEU A 273 7.37 16.38 28.19
CA LEU A 273 6.16 16.54 28.99
C LEU A 273 5.79 18.03 29.11
N PRO A 274 4.50 18.36 29.26
CA PRO A 274 4.07 19.72 29.59
C PRO A 274 4.69 20.21 30.89
N GLU A 275 4.84 21.53 31.01
CA GLU A 275 5.37 22.16 32.23
C GLU A 275 4.54 21.81 33.48
N SER A 276 3.23 21.65 33.34
CA SER A 276 2.34 21.21 34.43
C SER A 276 2.73 19.83 34.98
N VAL A 277 3.09 18.90 34.09
CA VAL A 277 3.54 17.55 34.44
C VAL A 277 4.94 17.60 35.05
N GLY A 278 5.83 18.42 34.47
CA GLY A 278 7.16 18.66 35.02
C GLY A 278 7.15 19.20 36.45
N LYS A 279 6.21 20.10 36.77
CA LYS A 279 6.01 20.62 38.15
C LYS A 279 5.50 19.55 39.10
N GLN A 280 4.60 18.67 38.66
CA GLN A 280 4.14 17.54 39.46
C GLN A 280 5.28 16.57 39.77
N ILE A 281 6.09 16.24 38.76
CA ILE A 281 7.28 15.39 38.93
C ILE A 281 8.26 16.04 39.91
N ALA A 282 8.56 17.34 39.74
CA ALA A 282 9.45 18.06 40.65
C ALA A 282 8.94 18.03 42.11
N GLY A 283 7.64 18.23 42.32
CA GLY A 283 7.03 18.14 43.65
C GLY A 283 7.09 16.73 44.25
N ILE A 284 6.98 15.67 43.45
CA ILE A 284 7.16 14.29 43.91
C ILE A 284 8.65 14.04 44.26
N MET A 285 9.57 14.54 43.44
CA MET A 285 11.01 14.40 43.65
C MET A 285 11.52 15.18 44.88
N GLU A 286 10.88 16.29 45.26
CA GLU A 286 11.21 17.02 46.50
C GLU A 286 10.83 16.22 47.76
N ASN A 287 9.77 15.41 47.68
CA ASN A 287 9.20 14.70 48.83
C ASN A 287 9.65 13.24 48.95
N HIS A 288 10.22 12.66 47.89
CA HIS A 288 10.62 11.26 47.83
C HIS A 288 12.06 11.13 47.28
N LYS A 289 12.81 10.11 47.72
CA LYS A 289 14.20 9.88 47.24
C LYS A 289 14.28 8.92 46.05
N ASN A 290 13.24 8.12 45.85
CA ASN A 290 13.13 7.09 44.82
C ASN A 290 11.66 6.72 44.64
N GLY A 291 11.34 6.08 43.52
CA GLY A 291 10.01 5.50 43.30
C GLY A 291 9.61 5.45 41.83
N ASP A 292 8.51 4.74 41.59
CA ASP A 292 7.97 4.54 40.25
C ASP A 292 6.80 5.49 40.00
N MET A 293 6.96 6.35 39.00
CA MET A 293 6.00 7.37 38.61
C MET A 293 5.25 6.95 37.35
N VAL A 294 3.92 6.95 37.45
CA VAL A 294 3.01 6.55 36.37
C VAL A 294 2.31 7.78 35.82
N ILE A 295 2.42 8.01 34.51
CA ILE A 295 1.61 9.00 33.80
C ILE A 295 0.28 8.36 33.38
N ASP A 296 -0.83 8.96 33.81
CA ASP A 296 -2.18 8.49 33.53
C ASP A 296 -2.75 8.97 32.17
N ASP A 297 -3.98 8.52 31.87
CA ASP A 297 -4.74 8.85 30.66
C ASP A 297 -5.03 10.36 30.49
N ALA A 298 -5.04 11.13 31.59
CA ALA A 298 -5.26 12.57 31.59
C ALA A 298 -3.96 13.37 31.42
N GLY A 299 -2.81 12.74 31.68
CA GLY A 299 -1.49 13.34 31.74
C GLY A 299 -1.06 13.76 33.16
N GLY A 300 -1.72 13.26 34.20
CA GLY A 300 -1.31 13.42 35.60
C GLY A 300 -0.27 12.38 36.01
N VAL A 301 0.56 12.70 37.02
CA VAL A 301 1.60 11.81 37.54
C VAL A 301 1.21 11.28 38.91
N LEU A 302 1.26 9.95 39.06
CA LEU A 302 0.99 9.24 40.31
C LEU A 302 2.23 8.45 40.74
N LEU A 303 2.54 8.44 42.04
CA LEU A 303 3.60 7.61 42.61
C LEU A 303 3.01 6.25 42.99
N GLU A 304 3.41 5.17 42.33
CA GLU A 304 2.82 3.83 42.52
C GLU A 304 3.60 2.97 43.53
N ARG A 305 4.93 3.12 43.60
CA ARG A 305 5.77 2.43 44.60
C ARG A 305 6.90 3.30 45.11
N ILE A 306 7.06 3.35 46.44
CA ILE A 306 8.29 3.79 47.10
C ILE A 306 9.16 2.54 47.22
N GLN A 307 10.32 2.52 46.57
CA GLN A 307 11.29 1.44 46.82
C GLN A 307 11.92 1.69 48.19
N LYS A 308 11.56 0.87 49.18
CA LYS A 308 12.20 0.90 50.51
C LYS A 308 13.62 0.36 50.43
#